data_AF-N1VNN0-F1
#
_entry.id   AF-N1VNN0-F1
#
_cell.length_a   1.000
_cell.length_b   1.000
_cell.length_c   1.000
_cell.angle_alpha   90.00
_cell.angle_beta   90.00
_cell.angle_gamma   90.00
#
_symmetry.space_group_name_H-M   'P 1'
#
loop_
_entity.id
_entity.type
_entity.pdbx_description
1 polymer ?
#
loop_
_entity_poly.entity_id
_entity_poly.type
_entity_poly.pdbx_seq_one_letter_code
_entity_poly.pdbx_strand_id
1 'polypeptide(L)'
;MGEKVKERIFKLREFRYEIGIIVSFCIGFFLRFYQLDRQSLWSDELYSVYASSLSNWSDFWTYLEEDPHPPLFQILLSFWIRILPKFSEFSVRLFPVIISVLNLCILWFLTKTWENPKRFIFLFLISLSPGAIYYAQEVRSYSLLLCLSSIILVLFVNLEKEGNRRFGWIGLLIASILISYVHLFGFIFVGSLYFLFWVRFLLKKNKEVKSVFYLGLITFLAFLPFVYQLSKGTKIATASWIDPPGIVLYLAYYSLFFYTSKKFFFLTVIIPVILFMTWVVKDLRNWKRDRMEVTYSSSGTVILVAFFIVLSTSLFSLYKPIVTNRNWIVTLPLVYYFVAEHLKFSLNRWYSIVGLILLTLFSLIDFKKNFYLAFKEDWRGSAQYILRNCEPPLVVSDSYPEFLSLYLDWAGHKEFSPILSGPVFEISQSKLCVLKRFLGGNGQELPKSMSMEKIGQTIFYGFTVEEYKRAK
;
A
#
# COMPACT_ATOMS: atom_id res chain seq x y z
N MET A 1 -33.82 13.90 -37.65
CA MET A 1 -33.63 13.16 -36.38
C MET A 1 -33.66 14.15 -35.22
N GLY A 2 -34.78 14.24 -34.50
CA GLY A 2 -35.11 15.36 -33.62
C GLY A 2 -34.29 15.44 -32.33
N GLU A 3 -34.14 16.65 -31.79
CA GLU A 3 -33.38 16.95 -30.56
C GLU A 3 -33.75 16.05 -29.37
N LYS A 4 -35.03 15.71 -29.20
CA LYS A 4 -35.50 14.79 -28.15
C LYS A 4 -34.88 13.39 -28.22
N VAL A 5 -34.58 12.88 -29.43
CA VAL A 5 -33.92 11.58 -29.62
C VAL A 5 -32.45 11.67 -29.24
N LYS A 6 -31.77 12.77 -29.61
CA LYS A 6 -30.37 13.01 -29.22
C LYS A 6 -30.22 13.18 -27.70
N GLU A 7 -31.13 13.90 -27.06
CA GLU A 7 -31.16 14.08 -25.61
C GLU A 7 -31.40 12.76 -24.86
N ARG A 8 -32.33 11.92 -25.35
CA ARG A 8 -32.59 10.60 -24.77
C ARG A 8 -31.41 9.65 -24.92
N ILE A 9 -30.75 9.63 -26.08
CA ILE A 9 -29.52 8.84 -26.31
C ILE A 9 -28.38 9.32 -25.42
N PHE A 10 -28.24 10.63 -25.22
CA PHE A 10 -27.25 11.21 -24.32
C PHE A 10 -27.49 10.77 -22.86
N LYS A 11 -28.70 10.92 -22.34
CA LYS A 11 -29.08 10.48 -20.98
C LYS A 11 -28.84 8.98 -20.77
N LEU A 12 -29.19 8.14 -21.75
CA LEU A 12 -28.91 6.69 -21.68
C LEU A 12 -27.40 6.37 -21.63
N ARG A 13 -26.57 7.15 -22.34
CA ARG A 13 -25.11 7.00 -22.32
C ARG A 13 -24.46 7.47 -21.03
N GLU A 14 -25.01 8.46 -20.34
CA GLU A 14 -24.55 8.83 -19.00
C GLU A 14 -24.93 7.74 -17.98
N PHE A 15 -26.18 7.27 -18.04
CA PHE A 15 -26.70 6.26 -17.12
C PHE A 15 -25.89 4.95 -17.15
N ARG A 16 -25.44 4.48 -18.33
CA ARG A 16 -24.59 3.29 -18.42
C ARG A 16 -23.24 3.43 -17.72
N TYR A 17 -22.63 4.62 -17.73
CA TYR A 17 -21.33 4.83 -17.09
C TYR A 17 -21.50 4.86 -15.57
N GLU A 18 -22.52 5.56 -15.06
CA GLU A 18 -22.82 5.56 -13.63
C GLU A 18 -23.11 4.14 -13.11
N ILE A 19 -23.95 3.36 -13.81
CA ILE A 19 -24.18 1.95 -13.45
C ILE A 19 -22.86 1.17 -13.45
N GLY A 20 -22.04 1.34 -14.49
CA GLY A 20 -20.74 0.68 -14.57
C GLY A 20 -19.84 1.02 -13.39
N ILE A 21 -19.78 2.29 -12.97
CA ILE A 21 -18.99 2.69 -11.80
C ILE A 21 -19.59 2.06 -10.53
N ILE A 22 -20.91 2.10 -10.33
CA ILE A 22 -21.58 1.51 -9.17
C ILE A 22 -21.29 0.01 -9.08
N VAL A 23 -21.44 -0.73 -10.18
CA VAL A 23 -21.13 -2.17 -10.23
C VAL A 23 -19.67 -2.42 -9.89
N SER A 24 -18.76 -1.62 -10.45
CA SER A 24 -17.31 -1.72 -10.14
C SER A 24 -17.07 -1.50 -8.65
N PHE A 25 -17.71 -0.49 -8.06
CA PHE A 25 -17.60 -0.16 -6.65
C PHE A 25 -18.16 -1.26 -5.75
N CYS A 26 -19.31 -1.86 -6.09
CA CYS A 26 -19.86 -2.99 -5.34
C CYS A 26 -18.90 -4.18 -5.35
N ILE A 27 -18.33 -4.51 -6.50
CA ILE A 27 -17.33 -5.59 -6.63
C ILE A 27 -16.06 -5.23 -5.84
N GLY A 28 -15.52 -4.02 -6.04
CA GLY A 28 -14.32 -3.55 -5.37
C GLY A 28 -14.48 -3.43 -3.85
N PHE A 29 -15.67 -3.08 -3.36
CA PHE A 29 -16.02 -3.09 -1.94
C PHE A 29 -16.02 -4.52 -1.41
N PHE A 30 -16.76 -5.42 -2.06
CA PHE A 30 -16.83 -6.83 -1.66
C PHE A 30 -15.42 -7.45 -1.55
N LEU A 31 -14.58 -7.26 -2.56
CA LEU A 31 -13.23 -7.84 -2.59
C LEU A 31 -12.31 -7.30 -1.49
N ARG A 32 -12.49 -6.05 -1.05
CA ARG A 32 -11.69 -5.46 0.04
C ARG A 32 -12.06 -6.04 1.41
N PHE A 33 -13.30 -6.45 1.62
CA PHE A 33 -13.75 -7.08 2.88
C PHE A 33 -13.70 -8.60 2.86
N TYR A 34 -13.66 -9.21 1.67
CA TYR A 34 -13.70 -10.66 1.54
C TYR A 34 -12.52 -11.30 2.28
N GLN A 35 -12.84 -12.20 3.21
CA GLN A 35 -11.87 -13.02 3.96
C GLN A 35 -10.77 -12.22 4.67
N LEU A 36 -11.15 -11.09 5.27
CA LEU A 36 -10.23 -10.13 5.86
C LEU A 36 -9.27 -10.75 6.90
N ASP A 37 -9.73 -11.70 7.72
CA ASP A 37 -8.98 -12.35 8.80
C ASP A 37 -8.51 -13.77 8.43
N ARG A 38 -8.45 -14.12 7.14
CA ARG A 38 -8.09 -15.47 6.72
C ARG A 38 -6.66 -15.86 7.13
N GLN A 39 -5.69 -14.98 6.91
CA GLN A 39 -4.29 -15.18 7.28
C GLN A 39 -3.95 -14.30 8.47
N SER A 40 -3.11 -14.81 9.37
CA SER A 40 -2.52 -14.01 10.44
C SER A 40 -1.79 -12.78 9.89
N LEU A 41 -1.67 -11.78 10.76
CA LEU A 41 -0.76 -10.67 10.55
C LEU A 41 0.68 -11.22 10.47
N TRP A 42 1.44 -10.76 9.48
CA TRP A 42 2.87 -11.04 9.38
C TRP A 42 3.68 -9.98 10.13
N SER A 43 4.99 -10.20 10.27
CA SER A 43 5.87 -9.33 11.09
C SER A 43 5.71 -7.83 10.84
N ASP A 44 5.60 -7.37 9.60
CA ASP A 44 5.42 -5.94 9.28
C ASP A 44 4.08 -5.36 9.78
N GLU A 45 2.99 -6.16 9.69
CA GLU A 45 1.68 -5.79 10.20
C GLU A 45 1.70 -5.78 11.74
N LEU A 46 2.30 -6.80 12.36
CA LEU A 46 2.42 -6.91 13.82
C LEU A 46 3.30 -5.82 14.42
N TYR A 47 4.38 -5.42 13.75
CA TYR A 47 5.16 -4.23 14.14
C TYR A 47 4.26 -2.99 14.21
N SER A 48 3.43 -2.79 13.18
CA SER A 48 2.54 -1.62 13.11
C SER A 48 1.47 -1.67 14.20
N VAL A 49 0.88 -2.84 14.43
CA VAL A 49 -0.14 -3.04 15.48
C VAL A 49 0.46 -2.90 16.87
N TYR A 50 1.60 -3.53 17.14
CA TYR A 50 2.26 -3.48 18.44
C TYR A 50 2.64 -2.05 18.80
N ALA A 51 3.37 -1.35 17.92
CA ALA A 51 3.75 0.05 18.10
C ALA A 51 2.53 0.91 18.43
N SER A 52 1.46 0.80 17.63
CA SER A 52 0.22 1.56 17.82
C SER A 52 -0.61 1.13 19.04
N SER A 53 -0.38 -0.05 19.60
CA SER A 53 -1.06 -0.56 20.80
C SER A 53 -0.42 -0.13 22.11
N LEU A 54 0.79 0.46 22.07
CA LEU A 54 1.47 0.97 23.25
C LEU A 54 0.61 2.03 23.97
N SER A 55 0.38 1.79 25.26
CA SER A 55 -0.56 2.56 26.08
C SER A 55 -0.06 3.98 26.34
N ASN A 56 1.24 4.12 26.61
CA ASN A 56 1.88 5.41 26.86
C ASN A 56 2.46 5.99 25.55
N TRP A 57 2.44 7.32 25.41
CA TRP A 57 3.00 8.00 24.24
C TRP A 57 4.54 8.05 24.22
N SER A 58 5.20 8.01 25.37
CA SER A 58 6.66 7.97 25.47
C SER A 58 7.24 6.70 24.83
N ASP A 59 6.72 5.53 25.18
CA ASP A 59 7.07 4.21 24.64
C ASP A 59 6.73 4.16 23.15
N PHE A 60 5.58 4.70 22.74
CA PHE A 60 5.21 4.83 21.33
C PHE A 60 6.28 5.60 20.54
N TRP A 61 6.68 6.78 21.03
CA TRP A 61 7.70 7.59 20.33
C TRP A 61 9.09 6.97 20.41
N THR A 62 9.44 6.32 21.52
CA THR A 62 10.70 5.58 21.68
C THR A 62 10.77 4.42 20.71
N TYR A 63 9.67 3.68 20.54
CA TYR A 63 9.59 2.57 19.59
C TYR A 63 9.70 3.04 18.13
N LEU A 64 9.13 4.21 17.81
CA LEU A 64 9.20 4.81 16.47
C LEU A 64 10.48 5.62 16.20
N GLU A 65 11.34 5.85 17.19
CA GLU A 65 12.55 6.67 17.03
C GLU A 65 13.48 6.09 15.95
N GLU A 66 13.51 4.77 15.84
CA GLU A 66 14.31 4.04 14.85
C GLU A 66 13.54 3.65 13.59
N ASP A 67 12.25 4.00 13.47
CA ASP A 67 11.45 3.69 12.27
C ASP A 67 11.84 4.66 11.14
N PRO A 68 12.27 4.16 9.95
CA PRO A 68 12.59 5.03 8.82
C PRO A 68 11.35 5.68 8.19
N HIS A 69 10.13 5.29 8.60
CA HIS A 69 8.89 5.84 8.07
C HIS A 69 8.36 7.00 8.91
N PRO A 70 7.83 8.05 8.25
CA PRO A 70 7.09 9.11 8.92
C PRO A 70 5.88 8.59 9.73
N PRO A 71 5.53 9.22 10.85
CA PRO A 71 4.69 8.59 11.88
C PRO A 71 3.17 8.68 11.66
N LEU A 72 2.66 9.37 10.62
CA LEU A 72 1.23 9.68 10.53
C LEU A 72 0.35 8.42 10.50
N PHE A 73 0.77 7.37 9.79
CA PHE A 73 -0.02 6.14 9.74
C PHE A 73 -0.12 5.49 11.14
N GLN A 74 0.99 5.43 11.87
CA GLN A 74 1.09 4.83 13.20
C GLN A 74 0.31 5.65 14.24
N ILE A 75 0.32 6.98 14.12
CA ILE A 75 -0.50 7.88 14.94
C ILE A 75 -1.98 7.58 14.71
N LEU A 76 -2.42 7.54 13.45
CA LEU A 76 -3.83 7.29 13.12
C LEU A 76 -4.28 5.88 13.54
N LEU A 77 -3.42 4.87 13.37
CA LEU A 77 -3.68 3.51 13.84
C LEU A 77 -3.74 3.44 15.37
N SER A 78 -2.91 4.19 16.09
CA SER A 78 -2.96 4.28 17.56
C SER A 78 -4.27 4.89 18.04
N PHE A 79 -4.74 5.97 17.41
CA PHE A 79 -6.06 6.51 17.69
C PHE A 79 -7.18 5.51 17.40
N TRP A 80 -7.11 4.79 16.28
CA TRP A 80 -8.06 3.74 15.94
C TRP A 80 -8.12 2.62 16.99
N ILE A 81 -6.97 2.14 17.46
CA ILE A 81 -6.90 1.10 18.50
C ILE A 81 -7.48 1.61 19.83
N ARG A 82 -7.15 2.84 20.23
CA ARG A 82 -7.57 3.42 21.53
C ARG A 82 -9.06 3.69 21.65
N ILE A 83 -9.77 3.93 20.53
CA ILE A 83 -11.23 4.09 20.56
C ILE A 83 -11.98 2.74 20.63
N LEU A 84 -11.29 1.62 20.44
CA LEU A 84 -11.89 0.29 20.52
C LEU A 84 -11.77 -0.23 21.98
N PRO A 85 -12.88 -0.66 22.62
CA PRO A 85 -12.83 -1.19 23.99
C PRO A 85 -11.93 -2.42 24.15
N LYS A 86 -11.93 -3.29 23.14
CA LYS A 86 -10.99 -4.37 22.92
C LYS A 86 -10.76 -4.46 21.41
N PHE A 87 -9.50 -4.46 20.98
CA PHE A 87 -9.16 -4.69 19.58
C PHE A 87 -8.75 -6.15 19.38
N SER A 88 -8.92 -6.63 18.17
CA SER A 88 -8.53 -7.94 17.66
C SER A 88 -7.86 -7.79 16.30
N GLU A 89 -7.33 -8.89 15.77
CA GLU A 89 -6.83 -8.95 14.39
C GLU A 89 -7.84 -8.39 13.38
N PHE A 90 -9.11 -8.79 13.48
CA PHE A 90 -10.15 -8.33 12.57
C PHE A 90 -10.35 -6.80 12.66
N SER A 91 -10.42 -6.25 13.87
CA SER A 91 -10.67 -4.81 14.04
C SER A 91 -9.51 -3.93 13.57
N VAL A 92 -8.26 -4.39 13.67
CA VAL A 92 -7.12 -3.62 13.15
C VAL A 92 -7.05 -3.65 11.63
N ARG A 93 -7.47 -4.75 10.99
CA ARG A 93 -7.59 -4.84 9.53
C ARG A 93 -8.73 -3.98 8.95
N LEU A 94 -9.76 -3.66 9.74
CA LEU A 94 -10.81 -2.74 9.30
C LEU A 94 -10.27 -1.34 8.99
N PHE A 95 -9.23 -0.88 9.69
CA PHE A 95 -8.66 0.46 9.51
C PHE A 95 -8.19 0.73 8.06
N PRO A 96 -7.23 -0.04 7.49
CA PRO A 96 -6.79 0.17 6.11
C PRO A 96 -7.89 -0.12 5.08
N VAL A 97 -8.82 -1.03 5.36
CA VAL A 97 -9.94 -1.34 4.46
C VAL A 97 -10.89 -0.15 4.35
N ILE A 98 -11.26 0.45 5.48
CA ILE A 98 -12.12 1.64 5.52
C ILE A 98 -11.45 2.79 4.76
N ILE A 99 -10.14 3.01 4.95
CA ILE A 99 -9.39 4.02 4.19
C ILE A 99 -9.45 3.75 2.68
N SER A 100 -9.30 2.49 2.27
CA SER A 100 -9.37 2.09 0.85
C SER A 100 -10.76 2.30 0.24
N VAL A 101 -11.84 2.07 1.01
CA VAL A 101 -13.22 2.36 0.58
C VAL A 101 -13.48 3.86 0.53
N LEU A 102 -13.03 4.61 1.53
CA LEU A 102 -13.12 6.07 1.55
C LEU A 102 -12.43 6.69 0.33
N ASN A 103 -11.29 6.13 -0.11
CA ASN A 103 -10.66 6.55 -1.36
C ASN A 103 -11.64 6.46 -2.55
N LEU A 104 -12.32 5.32 -2.74
CA LEU A 104 -13.30 5.17 -3.83
C LEU A 104 -14.42 6.21 -3.74
N CYS A 105 -14.98 6.41 -2.53
CA CYS A 105 -16.03 7.40 -2.30
C CYS A 105 -15.57 8.82 -2.61
N ILE A 106 -14.38 9.22 -2.14
CA ILE A 106 -13.84 10.56 -2.37
C ILE A 106 -13.60 10.77 -3.88
N LEU A 107 -12.97 9.80 -4.56
CA LEU A 107 -12.72 9.90 -6.00
C LEU A 107 -14.01 9.95 -6.81
N TRP A 108 -15.07 9.25 -6.39
CA TRP A 108 -16.38 9.36 -7.03
C TRP A 108 -16.89 10.80 -7.07
N PHE A 109 -16.73 11.55 -5.98
CA PHE A 109 -17.16 12.95 -5.89
C PHE A 109 -16.19 13.89 -6.62
N LEU A 110 -14.88 13.76 -6.39
CA LEU A 110 -13.89 14.66 -6.97
C LEU A 110 -13.80 14.55 -8.50
N THR A 111 -14.14 13.41 -9.08
CA THR A 111 -14.10 13.21 -10.54
C THR A 111 -15.40 13.56 -11.26
N LYS A 112 -16.43 14.09 -10.57
CA LYS A 112 -17.75 14.39 -11.19
C LYS A 112 -17.68 15.32 -12.41
N THR A 113 -16.69 16.20 -12.48
CA THR A 113 -16.49 17.15 -13.58
C THR A 113 -15.66 16.58 -14.74
N TRP A 114 -15.27 15.30 -14.66
CA TRP A 114 -14.54 14.63 -15.73
C TRP A 114 -15.50 14.14 -16.81
N GLU A 115 -14.96 13.96 -18.02
CA GLU A 115 -15.71 13.32 -19.10
C GLU A 115 -16.14 11.90 -18.66
N ASN A 116 -17.43 11.59 -18.74
CA ASN A 116 -18.00 10.31 -18.27
C ASN A 116 -17.21 9.05 -18.70
N PRO A 117 -16.75 8.92 -19.97
CA PRO A 117 -15.93 7.78 -20.39
C PRO A 117 -14.61 7.65 -19.59
N LYS A 118 -13.88 8.77 -19.43
CA LYS A 118 -12.62 8.83 -18.69
C LYS A 118 -12.85 8.55 -17.21
N ARG A 119 -13.88 9.18 -16.63
CA ARG A 119 -14.30 8.98 -15.23
C ARG A 119 -14.57 7.51 -14.95
N PHE A 120 -15.37 6.86 -15.81
CA PHE A 120 -15.68 5.44 -15.68
C PHE A 120 -14.42 4.57 -15.68
N ILE A 121 -13.53 4.72 -16.67
CA ILE A 121 -12.30 3.90 -16.75
C ILE A 121 -11.42 4.10 -15.52
N PHE A 122 -11.20 5.35 -15.11
CA PHE A 122 -10.34 5.65 -13.96
C PHE A 122 -10.87 5.01 -12.67
N LEU A 123 -12.17 5.18 -12.40
CA LEU A 123 -12.81 4.62 -11.21
C LEU A 123 -12.93 3.09 -11.26
N PHE A 124 -13.20 2.52 -12.43
CA PHE A 124 -13.18 1.08 -12.67
C PHE A 124 -11.80 0.48 -12.35
N LEU A 125 -10.73 1.08 -12.90
CA LEU A 125 -9.37 0.58 -12.71
C LEU A 125 -8.92 0.68 -11.25
N ILE A 126 -9.18 1.78 -10.55
CA ILE A 126 -8.84 1.89 -9.11
C ILE A 126 -9.67 0.91 -8.27
N SER A 127 -10.96 0.75 -8.59
CA SER A 127 -11.84 -0.13 -7.81
C SER A 127 -11.43 -1.59 -7.92
N LEU A 128 -11.02 -2.04 -9.11
CA LEU A 128 -10.70 -3.44 -9.41
C LEU A 128 -9.19 -3.73 -9.53
N SER A 129 -8.36 -2.78 -9.09
CA SER A 129 -6.90 -2.91 -9.12
C SER A 129 -6.40 -4.00 -8.15
N PRO A 130 -5.63 -5.00 -8.62
CA PRO A 130 -5.07 -6.04 -7.76
C PRO A 130 -4.26 -5.47 -6.59
N GLY A 131 -3.37 -4.50 -6.87
CA GLY A 131 -2.56 -3.86 -5.83
C GLY A 131 -3.41 -3.06 -4.85
N ALA A 132 -4.43 -2.34 -5.32
CA ALA A 132 -5.27 -1.52 -4.43
C ALA A 132 -6.14 -2.37 -3.50
N ILE A 133 -6.58 -3.55 -3.96
CA ILE A 133 -7.37 -4.47 -3.14
C ILE A 133 -6.44 -5.22 -2.18
N TYR A 134 -5.29 -5.72 -2.65
CA TYR A 134 -4.32 -6.42 -1.79
C TYR A 134 -3.89 -5.54 -0.60
N TYR A 135 -3.43 -4.31 -0.87
CA TYR A 135 -3.01 -3.39 0.18
C TYR A 135 -4.17 -2.74 0.96
N ALA A 136 -5.43 -3.00 0.59
CA ALA A 136 -6.55 -2.61 1.43
C ALA A 136 -6.62 -3.43 2.72
N GLN A 137 -6.16 -4.69 2.69
CA GLN A 137 -6.27 -5.61 3.82
C GLN A 137 -5.01 -5.67 4.70
N GLU A 138 -3.91 -5.10 4.24
CA GLU A 138 -2.66 -5.00 4.99
C GLU A 138 -2.72 -3.85 6.01
N VAL A 139 -2.43 -4.14 7.28
CA VAL A 139 -2.28 -3.13 8.35
C VAL A 139 -0.94 -2.39 8.20
N ARG A 140 -0.80 -1.71 7.06
CA ARG A 140 0.37 -0.93 6.63
C ARG A 140 -0.09 0.36 5.96
N SER A 141 0.84 1.30 5.79
CA SER A 141 0.55 2.65 5.29
C SER A 141 0.09 2.74 3.83
N TYR A 142 0.15 1.64 3.07
CA TYR A 142 -0.08 1.63 1.62
C TYR A 142 -1.51 2.01 1.20
N SER A 143 -2.54 1.65 1.98
CA SER A 143 -3.93 2.06 1.70
C SER A 143 -4.11 3.57 1.81
N LEU A 144 -3.57 4.18 2.88
CA LEU A 144 -3.58 5.63 3.10
C LEU A 144 -2.71 6.37 2.08
N LEU A 145 -1.55 5.81 1.75
CA LEU A 145 -0.65 6.32 0.75
C LEU A 145 -1.30 6.36 -0.64
N LEU A 146 -2.01 5.30 -1.03
CA LEU A 146 -2.78 5.25 -2.27
C LEU A 146 -3.97 6.23 -2.25
N CYS A 147 -4.67 6.35 -1.12
CA CYS A 147 -5.76 7.30 -0.95
C CYS A 147 -5.31 8.74 -1.19
N LEU A 148 -4.28 9.18 -0.48
CA LEU A 148 -3.78 10.55 -0.59
C LEU A 148 -3.14 10.83 -1.96
N SER A 149 -2.38 9.90 -2.54
CA SER A 149 -1.81 10.09 -3.89
C SER A 149 -2.91 10.22 -4.97
N SER A 150 -4.01 9.46 -4.82
CA SER A 150 -5.15 9.54 -5.73
C SER A 150 -5.89 10.88 -5.58
N ILE A 151 -6.14 11.32 -4.34
CA ILE A 151 -6.76 12.61 -4.06
C ILE A 151 -5.91 13.76 -4.61
N ILE A 152 -4.59 13.75 -4.35
CA ILE A 152 -3.67 14.77 -4.85
C ILE A 152 -3.73 14.85 -6.38
N LEU A 153 -3.67 13.70 -7.07
CA LEU A 153 -3.76 13.69 -8.53
C LEU A 153 -5.08 14.32 -9.02
N VAL A 154 -6.22 13.92 -8.46
CA VAL A 154 -7.52 14.43 -8.92
C VAL A 154 -7.68 15.92 -8.62
N LEU A 155 -7.31 16.37 -7.42
CA LEU A 155 -7.34 17.80 -7.08
C LEU A 155 -6.43 18.60 -8.01
N PHE A 156 -5.23 18.08 -8.31
CA PHE A 156 -4.25 18.74 -9.17
C PHE A 156 -4.77 18.89 -10.59
N VAL A 157 -5.34 17.82 -11.17
CA VAL A 157 -5.97 17.85 -12.50
C VAL A 157 -7.19 18.76 -12.55
N ASN A 158 -7.95 18.86 -11.45
CA ASN A 158 -9.16 19.68 -11.37
C ASN A 158 -8.91 21.17 -11.23
N LEU A 159 -7.67 21.60 -10.92
CA LEU A 159 -7.32 23.03 -10.82
C LEU A 159 -7.67 23.83 -12.08
N GLU A 160 -7.89 23.17 -13.22
CA GLU A 160 -8.27 23.80 -14.50
C GLU A 160 -9.75 24.00 -14.68
N LYS A 161 -10.56 23.19 -14.01
CA LYS A 161 -12.00 23.08 -14.26
C LYS A 161 -12.86 23.84 -13.24
N GLU A 162 -12.29 24.24 -12.10
CA GLU A 162 -13.07 24.74 -10.96
C GLU A 162 -13.08 26.28 -10.83
N GLY A 163 -14.25 26.83 -10.50
CA GLY A 163 -14.47 28.25 -10.24
C GLY A 163 -13.95 28.76 -8.90
N ASN A 164 -13.64 27.87 -7.92
CA ASN A 164 -13.03 28.25 -6.63
C ASN A 164 -11.70 27.52 -6.39
N ARG A 165 -10.70 27.92 -7.18
CA ARG A 165 -9.33 27.37 -7.15
C ARG A 165 -8.68 27.41 -5.77
N ARG A 166 -9.09 28.33 -4.88
CA ARG A 166 -8.52 28.49 -3.54
C ARG A 166 -8.65 27.21 -2.71
N PHE A 167 -9.83 26.58 -2.69
CA PHE A 167 -10.03 25.34 -1.95
C PHE A 167 -9.22 24.18 -2.55
N GLY A 168 -9.09 24.12 -3.88
CA GLY A 168 -8.23 23.16 -4.55
C GLY A 168 -6.76 23.27 -4.12
N TRP A 169 -6.22 24.50 -4.08
CA TRP A 169 -4.84 24.75 -3.62
C TRP A 169 -4.62 24.41 -2.14
N ILE A 170 -5.55 24.78 -1.27
CA ILE A 170 -5.47 24.45 0.17
C ILE A 170 -5.54 22.93 0.37
N GLY A 171 -6.48 22.26 -0.29
CA GLY A 171 -6.62 20.80 -0.25
C GLY A 171 -5.36 20.09 -0.74
N LEU A 172 -4.76 20.57 -1.84
CA LEU A 172 -3.49 20.06 -2.35
C LEU A 172 -2.35 20.23 -1.35
N LEU A 173 -2.19 21.41 -0.76
CA LEU A 173 -1.14 21.65 0.22
C LEU A 173 -1.28 20.73 1.43
N ILE A 174 -2.49 20.64 2.00
CA ILE A 174 -2.77 19.77 3.15
C ILE A 174 -2.49 18.32 2.79
N ALA A 175 -3.05 17.82 1.68
CA ALA A 175 -2.85 16.43 1.26
C ALA A 175 -1.36 16.13 0.98
N SER A 176 -0.61 17.10 0.46
CA SER A 176 0.83 16.94 0.17
C SER A 176 1.69 16.86 1.42
N ILE A 177 1.34 17.64 2.45
CA ILE A 177 1.99 17.54 3.76
C ILE A 177 1.63 16.20 4.39
N LEU A 178 0.34 15.85 4.43
CA LEU A 178 -0.12 14.60 5.02
C LEU A 178 0.55 13.39 4.37
N ILE A 179 0.55 13.27 3.04
CA ILE A 179 1.14 12.11 2.36
C ILE A 179 2.65 12.00 2.62
N SER A 180 3.34 13.14 2.76
CA SER A 180 4.77 13.18 3.09
C SER A 180 5.01 12.63 4.50
N TYR A 181 4.09 12.86 5.43
CA TYR A 181 4.13 12.29 6.79
C TYR A 181 3.55 10.87 6.90
N VAL A 182 3.05 10.25 5.81
CA VAL A 182 2.65 8.83 5.78
C VAL A 182 3.82 7.92 5.42
N HIS A 183 4.61 8.30 4.41
CA HIS A 183 5.69 7.48 3.88
C HIS A 183 6.64 8.34 3.03
N LEU A 184 7.94 8.03 3.05
CA LEU A 184 8.94 8.66 2.17
C LEU A 184 8.54 8.67 0.68
N PHE A 185 7.90 7.63 0.16
CA PHE A 185 7.45 7.59 -1.24
C PHE A 185 6.28 8.56 -1.52
N GLY A 186 5.53 8.94 -0.48
CA GLY A 186 4.55 10.02 -0.55
C GLY A 186 5.21 11.39 -0.77
N PHE A 187 6.29 11.65 -0.04
CA PHE A 187 7.12 12.84 -0.25
C PHE A 187 7.78 12.85 -1.63
N ILE A 188 8.35 11.73 -2.07
CA ILE A 188 8.92 11.59 -3.43
C ILE A 188 7.85 11.81 -4.51
N PHE A 189 6.64 11.31 -4.30
CA PHE A 189 5.51 11.50 -5.22
C PHE A 189 5.18 12.98 -5.42
N VAL A 190 4.96 13.74 -4.34
CA VAL A 190 4.62 15.17 -4.44
C VAL A 190 5.79 15.99 -4.96
N GLY A 191 7.02 15.67 -4.53
CA GLY A 191 8.23 16.31 -5.04
C GLY A 191 8.39 16.11 -6.55
N SER A 192 8.18 14.89 -7.05
CA SER A 192 8.25 14.56 -8.47
C SER A 192 7.15 15.24 -9.28
N LEU A 193 5.92 15.24 -8.75
CA LEU A 193 4.77 15.90 -9.38
C LEU A 193 5.03 17.40 -9.54
N TYR A 194 5.37 18.10 -8.46
CA TYR A 194 5.59 19.53 -8.50
C TYR A 194 6.85 19.92 -9.26
N PHE A 195 7.94 19.16 -9.16
CA PHE A 195 9.16 19.41 -9.91
C PHE A 195 8.92 19.36 -11.42
N LEU A 196 8.30 18.30 -11.94
CA LEU A 196 8.11 18.16 -13.38
C LEU A 196 7.09 19.16 -13.94
N PHE A 197 6.02 19.46 -13.20
CA PHE A 197 5.09 20.52 -13.61
C PHE A 197 5.72 21.92 -13.50
N TRP A 198 6.55 22.18 -12.49
CA TRP A 198 7.31 23.43 -12.38
C TRP A 198 8.25 23.63 -13.56
N VAL A 199 9.08 22.62 -13.89
CA VAL A 199 9.96 22.66 -15.07
C VAL A 199 9.15 22.91 -16.34
N ARG A 200 8.03 22.21 -16.50
CA ARG A 200 7.21 22.32 -17.71
C ARG A 200 6.52 23.69 -17.82
N PHE A 201 6.00 24.23 -16.72
CA PHE A 201 5.41 25.58 -16.68
C PHE A 201 6.48 26.66 -16.87
N LEU A 202 7.69 26.48 -16.34
CA LEU A 202 8.81 27.39 -16.56
C LEU A 202 9.20 27.45 -18.04
N LEU A 203 9.42 26.30 -18.68
CA LEU A 203 9.78 26.20 -20.11
C LEU A 203 8.72 26.81 -21.03
N LYS A 204 7.46 26.78 -20.61
CA LYS A 204 6.31 27.27 -21.39
C LYS A 204 5.81 28.63 -20.93
N LYS A 205 6.54 29.30 -20.03
CA LYS A 205 6.20 30.63 -19.47
C LYS A 205 4.76 30.70 -18.92
N ASN A 206 4.26 29.61 -18.36
CA ASN A 206 2.92 29.55 -17.78
C ASN A 206 2.91 30.30 -16.44
N LYS A 207 1.89 31.16 -16.23
CA LYS A 207 1.70 31.95 -14.99
C LYS A 207 1.66 31.11 -13.71
N GLU A 208 1.26 29.86 -13.82
CA GLU A 208 1.11 28.91 -12.72
C GLU A 208 2.45 28.37 -12.18
N VAL A 209 3.57 28.70 -12.84
CA VAL A 209 4.92 28.30 -12.41
C VAL A 209 5.22 28.68 -10.95
N LYS A 210 4.78 29.86 -10.52
CA LYS A 210 4.96 30.34 -9.14
C LYS A 210 4.12 29.52 -8.16
N SER A 211 2.87 29.24 -8.49
CA SER A 211 1.95 28.47 -7.65
C SER A 211 2.50 27.07 -7.35
N VAL A 212 2.96 26.36 -8.39
CA VAL A 212 3.54 25.01 -8.24
C VAL A 212 4.87 25.06 -7.49
N PHE A 213 5.71 26.07 -7.75
CA PHE A 213 6.96 26.27 -7.01
C PHE A 213 6.70 26.46 -5.50
N TYR A 214 5.77 27.34 -5.13
CA TYR A 214 5.45 27.59 -3.72
C TYR A 214 4.79 26.38 -3.05
N LEU A 215 3.93 25.61 -3.74
CA LEU A 215 3.43 24.35 -3.20
C LEU A 215 4.58 23.38 -2.88
N GLY A 216 5.52 23.21 -3.81
CA GLY A 216 6.69 22.37 -3.62
C GLY A 216 7.56 22.84 -2.47
N LEU A 217 7.85 24.14 -2.41
CA LEU A 217 8.66 24.75 -1.37
C LEU A 217 8.02 24.60 0.02
N ILE A 218 6.74 24.93 0.18
CA ILE A 218 6.06 24.84 1.47
C ILE A 218 5.99 23.38 1.93
N THR A 219 5.67 22.44 1.01
CA THR A 219 5.65 21.00 1.33
C THR A 219 7.03 20.51 1.76
N PHE A 220 8.09 20.93 1.06
CA PHE A 220 9.47 20.61 1.42
C PHE A 220 9.83 21.13 2.82
N LEU A 221 9.57 22.41 3.09
CA LEU A 221 9.84 23.04 4.38
C LEU A 221 9.07 22.35 5.51
N ALA A 222 7.80 21.98 5.29
CA ALA A 222 6.99 21.26 6.26
C ALA A 222 7.52 19.85 6.57
N PHE A 223 8.28 19.24 5.66
CA PHE A 223 8.87 17.91 5.84
C PHE A 223 10.28 17.94 6.48
N LEU A 224 10.94 19.10 6.55
CA LEU A 224 12.28 19.25 7.15
C LEU A 224 12.42 18.68 8.57
N PRO A 225 11.43 18.82 9.49
CA PRO A 225 11.54 18.23 10.82
C PRO A 225 11.77 16.71 10.79
N PHE A 226 11.07 16.00 9.90
CA PHE A 226 11.26 14.56 9.74
C PHE A 226 12.59 14.22 9.08
N VAL A 227 13.06 15.01 8.10
CA VAL A 227 14.39 14.85 7.52
C VAL A 227 15.49 14.98 8.58
N TYR A 228 15.33 15.93 9.51
CA TYR A 228 16.22 16.09 10.65
C TYR A 228 16.15 14.92 11.64
N GLN A 229 14.96 14.35 11.87
CA GLN A 229 14.83 13.13 12.67
C GLN A 229 15.54 11.95 12.01
N LEU A 230 15.34 11.77 10.69
CA LEU A 230 15.96 10.70 9.92
C LEU A 230 17.49 10.77 9.93
N SER A 231 18.08 11.98 9.98
CA SER A 231 19.54 12.14 10.04
C SER A 231 20.15 11.78 11.40
N LYS A 232 19.34 11.75 12.47
CA LYS A 232 19.77 11.27 13.79
C LYS A 232 19.66 9.76 13.95
N GLY A 233 18.85 9.11 13.12
CA GLY A 233 18.63 7.67 13.18
C GLY A 233 19.94 6.90 12.93
N THR A 234 20.33 6.07 13.90
CA THR A 234 21.50 5.17 13.80
C THR A 234 21.24 4.00 12.84
N LYS A 235 19.96 3.68 12.61
CA LYS A 235 19.48 2.63 11.70
C LYS A 235 19.06 3.16 10.32
N ILE A 236 19.90 3.96 9.67
CA ILE A 236 19.92 3.88 8.19
C ILE A 236 20.68 2.61 7.73
N ALA A 237 20.68 1.57 8.57
CA ALA A 237 20.94 0.20 8.20
C ALA A 237 19.87 -0.17 7.17
N THR A 238 20.26 -0.08 5.91
CA THR A 238 19.63 -0.75 4.79
C THR A 238 19.01 -2.05 5.27
N ALA A 239 17.71 -2.22 5.03
CA ALA A 239 17.07 -3.50 5.12
C ALA A 239 17.92 -4.51 4.34
N SER A 240 18.74 -5.28 5.06
CA SER A 240 19.69 -6.25 4.49
C SER A 240 18.98 -7.34 3.67
N TRP A 241 17.66 -7.42 3.83
CA TRP A 241 16.74 -8.30 3.12
C TRP A 241 16.22 -7.73 1.79
N ILE A 242 16.46 -6.45 1.46
CA ILE A 242 16.02 -5.85 0.19
C ILE A 242 17.12 -6.01 -0.86
N ASP A 243 16.80 -6.75 -1.92
CA ASP A 243 17.69 -6.90 -3.07
C ASP A 243 17.74 -5.61 -3.92
N PRO A 244 18.87 -5.34 -4.61
CA PRO A 244 18.94 -4.31 -5.63
C PRO A 244 17.86 -4.49 -6.73
N PRO A 245 17.40 -3.41 -7.39
CA PRO A 245 16.38 -3.48 -8.43
C PRO A 245 16.73 -4.46 -9.56
N GLY A 246 15.92 -5.53 -9.68
CA GLY A 246 16.02 -6.53 -10.74
C GLY A 246 14.69 -6.75 -11.45
N ILE A 247 14.68 -7.66 -12.45
CA ILE A 247 13.48 -7.95 -13.26
C ILE A 247 12.28 -8.39 -12.40
N VAL A 248 12.52 -9.09 -11.29
CA VAL A 248 11.48 -9.54 -10.36
C VAL A 248 10.75 -8.36 -9.73
N LEU A 249 11.47 -7.30 -9.34
CA LEU A 249 10.88 -6.09 -8.77
C LEU A 249 9.93 -5.41 -9.77
N TYR A 250 10.33 -5.29 -11.03
CA TYR A 250 9.51 -4.66 -12.07
C TYR A 250 8.29 -5.51 -12.45
N LEU A 251 8.42 -6.84 -12.45
CA LEU A 251 7.29 -7.75 -12.64
C LEU A 251 6.32 -7.71 -11.44
N ALA A 252 6.83 -7.58 -10.22
CA ALA A 252 6.04 -7.41 -9.01
C ALA A 252 5.40 -6.01 -8.90
N TYR A 253 5.99 -5.01 -9.56
CA TYR A 253 5.38 -3.70 -9.75
C TYR A 253 4.25 -3.75 -10.78
N TYR A 254 4.46 -4.46 -11.89
CA TYR A 254 3.41 -4.70 -12.89
C TYR A 254 2.17 -5.37 -12.27
N SER A 255 2.38 -6.31 -11.33
CA SER A 255 1.28 -6.99 -10.63
C SER A 255 0.44 -6.08 -9.74
N LEU A 256 0.86 -4.84 -9.47
CA LEU A 256 -0.02 -3.85 -8.83
C LEU A 256 -1.18 -3.44 -9.75
N PHE A 257 -0.95 -3.45 -11.07
CA PHE A 257 -1.90 -2.99 -12.08
C PHE A 257 -2.73 -4.13 -12.66
N PHE A 258 -2.07 -5.22 -13.04
CA PHE A 258 -2.68 -6.32 -13.78
C PHE A 258 -2.04 -7.67 -13.42
N TYR A 259 -2.80 -8.75 -13.58
CA TYR A 259 -2.33 -10.10 -13.29
C TYR A 259 -1.07 -10.50 -14.09
N THR A 260 -0.04 -10.99 -13.40
CA THR A 260 1.11 -11.66 -14.03
C THR A 260 0.89 -13.18 -14.10
N SER A 261 0.39 -13.69 -15.23
CA SER A 261 0.28 -15.14 -15.46
C SER A 261 1.57 -15.71 -16.05
N LYS A 262 2.18 -16.72 -15.41
CA LYS A 262 3.27 -17.48 -16.04
C LYS A 262 2.80 -18.26 -17.28
N LYS A 263 1.59 -18.84 -17.24
CA LYS A 263 1.03 -19.64 -18.33
C LYS A 263 0.59 -18.79 -19.53
N PHE A 264 0.06 -17.61 -19.26
CA PHE A 264 -0.45 -16.68 -20.29
C PHE A 264 0.35 -15.38 -20.35
N PHE A 265 1.67 -15.46 -20.11
CA PHE A 265 2.55 -14.30 -19.94
C PHE A 265 2.49 -13.33 -21.11
N PHE A 266 2.42 -13.83 -22.34
CA PHE A 266 2.30 -13.00 -23.53
C PHE A 266 1.02 -12.14 -23.52
N LEU A 267 -0.12 -12.74 -23.16
CA LEU A 267 -1.41 -12.06 -23.11
C LEU A 267 -1.52 -11.12 -21.91
N THR A 268 -1.04 -11.54 -20.75
CA THR A 268 -1.24 -10.80 -19.50
C THR A 268 -0.16 -9.80 -19.19
N VAL A 269 0.99 -9.80 -19.89
CA VAL A 269 2.09 -8.84 -19.67
C VAL A 269 2.51 -8.18 -20.98
N ILE A 270 2.93 -8.97 -21.98
CA ILE A 270 3.57 -8.43 -23.19
C ILE A 270 2.60 -7.54 -23.99
N ILE A 271 1.39 -8.02 -24.30
CA ILE A 271 0.40 -7.24 -25.06
C ILE A 271 0.02 -5.92 -24.33
N PRO A 272 -0.39 -5.93 -23.05
CA PRO A 272 -0.68 -4.70 -22.32
C PRO A 272 0.49 -3.72 -22.29
N VAL A 273 1.72 -4.21 -22.07
CA VAL A 273 2.92 -3.36 -22.04
C VAL A 273 3.17 -2.75 -23.42
N ILE A 274 3.08 -3.52 -24.52
CA ILE A 274 3.25 -2.98 -25.88
C ILE A 274 2.21 -1.89 -26.16
N LEU A 275 0.93 -2.15 -25.85
CA LEU A 275 -0.14 -1.16 -26.04
C LEU A 275 0.13 0.11 -25.22
N PHE A 276 0.48 -0.05 -23.94
CA PHE A 276 0.82 1.06 -23.07
C PHE A 276 2.01 1.87 -23.61
N MET A 277 3.08 1.20 -24.04
CA MET A 277 4.25 1.86 -24.61
C MET A 277 3.94 2.56 -25.93
N THR A 278 3.03 2.05 -26.76
CA THR A 278 2.61 2.76 -27.98
C THR A 278 1.93 4.09 -27.66
N TRP A 279 1.11 4.15 -26.61
CA TRP A 279 0.50 5.39 -26.13
C TRP A 279 1.55 6.35 -25.54
N VAL A 280 2.49 5.84 -24.75
CA VAL A 280 3.60 6.65 -24.21
C VAL A 280 4.42 7.27 -25.34
N VAL A 281 4.82 6.49 -26.34
CA VAL A 281 5.58 7.00 -27.50
C VAL A 281 4.77 8.03 -28.29
N LYS A 282 3.47 7.81 -28.48
CA LYS A 282 2.58 8.77 -29.15
C LYS A 282 2.50 10.09 -28.38
N ASP A 283 2.32 10.04 -27.07
CA ASP A 283 2.28 11.23 -26.22
C ASP A 283 3.62 11.94 -26.16
N LEU A 284 4.75 11.23 -26.11
CA LEU A 284 6.09 11.85 -26.17
C LEU A 284 6.36 12.54 -27.52
N ARG A 285 5.91 11.95 -28.63
CA ARG A 285 6.00 12.58 -29.96
C ARG A 285 5.14 13.84 -30.06
N ASN A 286 3.92 13.76 -29.56
CA ASN A 286 3.02 14.92 -29.48
C ASN A 286 3.58 15.98 -28.54
N TRP A 287 4.18 15.57 -27.41
CA TRP A 287 4.79 16.45 -26.42
C TRP A 287 5.91 17.31 -26.99
N LYS A 288 6.78 16.76 -27.85
CA LYS A 288 7.82 17.52 -28.56
C LYS A 288 7.24 18.49 -29.59
N ARG A 289 6.10 18.14 -30.20
CA ARG A 289 5.45 18.95 -31.24
C ARG A 289 4.52 20.02 -30.67
N ASP A 290 4.19 19.93 -29.39
CA ASP A 290 3.13 20.72 -28.79
C ASP A 290 3.54 22.20 -28.65
N ARG A 291 2.90 23.06 -29.45
CA ARG A 291 2.99 24.52 -29.33
C ARG A 291 1.95 25.08 -28.36
N MET A 292 1.02 24.27 -27.87
CA MET A 292 -0.06 24.74 -26.98
C MET A 292 0.42 24.97 -25.54
N GLU A 293 -0.38 25.75 -24.81
CA GLU A 293 -0.20 25.97 -23.38
C GLU A 293 -0.26 24.64 -22.61
N VAL A 294 0.59 24.52 -21.60
CA VAL A 294 0.63 23.31 -20.77
C VAL A 294 -0.43 23.39 -19.71
N THR A 295 -1.21 22.31 -19.63
CA THR A 295 -2.29 22.11 -18.69
C THR A 295 -1.88 21.15 -17.56
N TYR A 296 -2.46 21.33 -16.36
CA TYR A 296 -2.42 20.40 -15.24
C TYR A 296 -2.97 19.01 -15.61
N SER A 297 -3.95 18.96 -16.50
CA SER A 297 -4.57 17.70 -16.97
C SER A 297 -3.73 16.91 -17.99
N SER A 298 -2.54 17.39 -18.37
CA SER A 298 -1.68 16.76 -19.39
C SER A 298 -1.26 15.33 -19.01
N SER A 299 -1.87 14.33 -19.66
CA SER A 299 -1.57 12.90 -19.47
C SER A 299 -0.09 12.57 -19.67
N GLY A 300 0.55 13.19 -20.66
CA GLY A 300 1.97 13.03 -20.95
C GLY A 300 2.87 13.48 -19.79
N THR A 301 2.58 14.60 -19.12
CA THR A 301 3.34 15.01 -17.91
C THR A 301 3.08 14.06 -16.76
N VAL A 302 1.82 13.68 -16.53
CA VAL A 302 1.43 12.78 -15.45
C VAL A 302 2.14 11.43 -15.54
N ILE A 303 2.27 10.86 -16.74
CA ILE A 303 3.00 9.59 -16.92
C ILE A 303 4.51 9.75 -16.79
N LEU A 304 5.05 10.91 -17.17
CA LEU A 304 6.46 11.24 -16.91
C LEU A 304 6.76 11.34 -15.42
N VAL A 305 5.81 11.80 -14.60
CA VAL A 305 5.95 11.76 -13.13
C VAL A 305 6.05 10.33 -12.62
N ALA A 306 5.18 9.42 -13.07
CA ALA A 306 5.27 8.00 -12.70
C ALA A 306 6.63 7.40 -13.11
N PHE A 307 7.06 7.66 -14.35
CA PHE A 307 8.36 7.19 -14.84
C PHE A 307 9.53 7.77 -14.04
N PHE A 308 9.49 9.07 -13.71
CA PHE A 308 10.53 9.72 -12.93
C PHE A 308 10.62 9.16 -11.51
N ILE A 309 9.50 8.87 -10.85
CA ILE A 309 9.48 8.22 -9.52
C ILE A 309 10.15 6.85 -9.61
N VAL A 310 9.73 6.00 -10.54
CA VAL A 310 10.27 4.64 -10.70
C VAL A 310 11.77 4.69 -11.07
N LEU A 311 12.17 5.54 -12.01
CA LEU A 311 13.55 5.67 -12.45
C LEU A 311 14.46 6.20 -11.34
N SER A 312 14.12 7.34 -10.73
CA SER A 312 14.96 7.97 -9.70
C SER A 312 15.13 7.07 -8.48
N THR A 313 14.06 6.42 -8.02
CA THR A 313 14.14 5.49 -6.89
C THR A 313 14.84 4.19 -7.25
N SER A 314 14.70 3.68 -8.49
CA SER A 314 15.50 2.55 -8.96
C SER A 314 17.00 2.87 -8.95
N LEU A 315 17.39 4.02 -9.50
CA LEU A 315 18.78 4.46 -9.54
C LEU A 315 19.36 4.63 -8.13
N PHE A 316 18.60 5.25 -7.22
CA PHE A 316 19.02 5.34 -5.83
C PHE A 316 19.14 3.95 -5.17
N SER A 317 18.21 3.04 -5.49
CA SER A 317 18.17 1.70 -4.91
C SER A 317 19.25 0.75 -5.45
N LEU A 318 19.94 1.10 -6.54
CA LEU A 318 21.17 0.41 -6.98
C LEU A 318 22.35 0.72 -6.05
N TYR A 319 22.40 1.93 -5.49
CA TYR A 319 23.41 2.31 -4.51
C TYR A 319 23.03 1.88 -3.10
N LYS A 320 21.77 2.12 -2.71
CA LYS A 320 21.24 1.79 -1.38
C LYS A 320 19.86 1.14 -1.51
N PRO A 321 19.76 -0.20 -1.46
CA PRO A 321 18.49 -0.91 -1.64
C PRO A 321 17.42 -0.46 -0.63
N ILE A 322 16.38 0.20 -1.15
CA ILE A 322 15.24 0.70 -0.35
C ILE A 322 13.89 0.45 -1.04
N VAL A 323 13.88 0.06 -2.32
CA VAL A 323 12.66 -0.04 -3.12
C VAL A 323 12.13 -1.46 -3.06
N THR A 324 10.85 -1.57 -2.74
CA THR A 324 10.02 -2.74 -2.99
C THR A 324 8.81 -2.33 -3.82
N ASN A 325 8.14 -3.29 -4.48
CA ASN A 325 7.01 -3.01 -5.36
C ASN A 325 5.89 -2.21 -4.65
N ARG A 326 5.59 -2.55 -3.39
CA ARG A 326 4.60 -1.86 -2.54
C ARG A 326 4.84 -0.36 -2.41
N ASN A 327 6.08 0.10 -2.43
CA ASN A 327 6.39 1.52 -2.31
C ASN A 327 5.92 2.31 -3.54
N TRP A 328 5.94 1.69 -4.73
CA TRP A 328 5.51 2.32 -5.98
C TRP A 328 3.98 2.37 -6.16
N ILE A 329 3.19 1.92 -5.18
CA ILE A 329 1.73 2.07 -5.21
C ILE A 329 1.27 3.52 -5.38
N VAL A 330 2.09 4.52 -4.99
CA VAL A 330 1.84 5.95 -5.23
C VAL A 330 1.68 6.32 -6.71
N THR A 331 2.24 5.51 -7.61
CA THR A 331 2.16 5.76 -9.06
C THR A 331 0.87 5.23 -9.69
N LEU A 332 0.12 4.41 -8.94
CA LEU A 332 -1.10 3.75 -9.41
C LEU A 332 -2.15 4.72 -9.99
N PRO A 333 -2.51 5.81 -9.30
CA PRO A 333 -3.44 6.79 -9.87
C PRO A 333 -2.89 7.51 -11.10
N LEU A 334 -1.58 7.75 -11.19
CA LEU A 334 -0.96 8.43 -12.36
C LEU A 334 -1.08 7.57 -13.62
N VAL A 335 -0.76 6.28 -13.50
CA VAL A 335 -0.85 5.32 -14.61
C VAL A 335 -2.31 5.11 -15.02
N TYR A 336 -3.23 4.95 -14.06
CA TYR A 336 -4.65 4.78 -14.39
C TYR A 336 -5.29 6.04 -14.98
N TYR A 337 -4.87 7.23 -14.57
CA TYR A 337 -5.29 8.46 -15.21
C TYR A 337 -4.84 8.52 -16.68
N PHE A 338 -3.57 8.15 -16.95
CA PHE A 338 -3.04 8.07 -18.30
C PHE A 338 -3.81 7.04 -19.16
N VAL A 339 -4.03 5.83 -18.64
CA VAL A 339 -4.80 4.79 -19.33
C VAL A 339 -6.24 5.25 -19.59
N ALA A 340 -6.88 5.91 -18.62
CA ALA A 340 -8.23 6.44 -18.78
C ALA A 340 -8.32 7.51 -19.88
N GLU A 341 -7.32 8.39 -20.00
CA GLU A 341 -7.27 9.40 -21.05
C GLU A 341 -7.21 8.79 -22.45
N HIS A 342 -6.41 7.74 -22.64
CA HIS A 342 -6.25 7.08 -23.94
C HIS A 342 -7.42 6.16 -24.30
N LEU A 343 -8.02 5.50 -23.31
CA LEU A 343 -9.14 4.57 -23.54
C LEU A 343 -10.50 5.26 -23.66
N LYS A 344 -10.65 6.54 -23.25
CA LYS A 344 -11.95 7.25 -23.25
C LYS A 344 -12.64 7.26 -24.62
N PHE A 345 -11.87 7.30 -25.71
CA PHE A 345 -12.40 7.28 -27.08
C PHE A 345 -12.76 5.88 -27.59
N SER A 346 -12.26 4.83 -26.95
CA SER A 346 -12.42 3.44 -27.40
C SER A 346 -13.62 2.74 -26.75
N LEU A 347 -14.17 3.24 -25.64
CA LEU A 347 -15.28 2.61 -24.90
C LEU A 347 -16.57 2.39 -25.70
N ASN A 348 -16.77 3.11 -26.80
CA ASN A 348 -17.93 2.87 -27.68
C ASN A 348 -17.77 1.61 -28.54
N ARG A 349 -16.61 0.95 -28.52
CA ARG A 349 -16.31 -0.25 -29.30
C ARG A 349 -16.41 -1.48 -28.41
N TRP A 350 -17.16 -2.49 -28.86
CA TRP A 350 -17.48 -3.69 -28.08
C TRP A 350 -16.24 -4.43 -27.56
N TYR A 351 -15.16 -4.46 -28.34
CA TYR A 351 -13.92 -5.13 -27.97
C TYR A 351 -13.18 -4.45 -26.80
N SER A 352 -13.38 -3.14 -26.57
CA SER A 352 -12.81 -2.46 -25.39
C SER A 352 -13.53 -2.87 -24.11
N ILE A 353 -14.85 -3.09 -24.18
CA ILE A 353 -15.64 -3.62 -23.07
C ILE A 353 -15.23 -5.06 -22.77
N VAL A 354 -15.10 -5.89 -23.81
CA VAL A 354 -14.60 -7.28 -23.68
C VAL A 354 -13.18 -7.29 -23.07
N GLY A 355 -12.30 -6.40 -23.51
CA GLY A 355 -10.95 -6.26 -22.95
C GLY A 355 -10.96 -5.91 -21.46
N LEU A 356 -11.80 -4.96 -21.04
CA LEU A 356 -11.96 -4.63 -19.61
C LEU A 356 -12.52 -5.80 -18.79
N ILE A 357 -13.51 -6.52 -19.31
CA ILE A 357 -14.07 -7.71 -18.66
C ILE A 357 -13.00 -8.80 -18.50
N LEU A 358 -12.26 -9.10 -19.57
CA LEU A 358 -11.17 -10.09 -19.52
C LEU A 358 -10.08 -9.66 -18.53
N LEU A 359 -9.70 -8.38 -18.53
CA LEU A 359 -8.76 -7.81 -17.55
C LEU A 359 -9.26 -8.01 -16.12
N THR A 360 -10.53 -7.71 -15.83
CA THR A 360 -11.12 -7.96 -14.51
C THR A 360 -11.07 -9.44 -14.17
N LEU A 361 -11.50 -10.33 -15.06
CA LEU A 361 -11.50 -11.78 -14.81
C LEU A 361 -10.09 -12.30 -14.52
N PHE A 362 -9.08 -11.88 -15.30
CA PHE A 362 -7.70 -12.26 -15.05
C PHE A 362 -7.16 -11.70 -13.74
N SER A 363 -7.47 -10.44 -13.42
CA SER A 363 -7.12 -9.83 -12.12
C SER A 363 -7.76 -10.56 -10.94
N LEU A 364 -9.01 -11.02 -11.07
CA LEU A 364 -9.69 -11.83 -10.05
C LEU A 364 -9.09 -13.24 -9.91
N ILE A 365 -8.52 -13.80 -10.99
CA ILE A 365 -7.77 -15.06 -10.93
C ILE A 365 -6.45 -14.87 -10.17
N ASP A 366 -5.76 -13.73 -10.32
CA ASP A 366 -4.59 -13.41 -9.50
C ASP A 366 -4.96 -13.24 -8.03
N PHE A 367 -6.08 -12.57 -7.79
CA PHE A 367 -6.63 -12.42 -6.46
C PHE A 367 -6.78 -13.79 -5.79
N LYS A 368 -7.22 -14.82 -6.54
CA LYS A 368 -7.23 -16.20 -6.05
C LYS A 368 -5.84 -16.74 -5.69
N LYS A 369 -4.77 -16.42 -6.43
CA LYS A 369 -3.41 -16.90 -6.08
C LYS A 369 -2.86 -16.22 -4.82
N ASN A 370 -3.07 -14.91 -4.69
CA ASN A 370 -2.64 -14.14 -3.51
C ASN A 370 -3.50 -14.44 -2.27
N PHE A 371 -4.78 -14.81 -2.43
CA PHE A 371 -5.65 -15.16 -1.28
C PHE A 371 -5.57 -16.62 -0.84
N TYR A 372 -5.34 -17.56 -1.77
CA TYR A 372 -5.50 -18.99 -1.46
C TYR A 372 -4.21 -19.70 -1.07
N LEU A 373 -3.04 -19.16 -1.41
CA LEU A 373 -1.76 -19.68 -0.93
C LEU A 373 -1.41 -19.00 0.39
N ALA A 374 -1.27 -19.78 1.47
CA ALA A 374 -0.70 -19.30 2.72
C ALA A 374 0.79 -18.98 2.47
N PHE A 375 1.15 -17.70 2.49
CA PHE A 375 2.54 -17.25 2.36
C PHE A 375 2.98 -16.32 3.48
N LYS A 376 2.07 -15.94 4.39
CA LYS A 376 2.35 -15.15 5.59
C LYS A 376 2.66 -16.05 6.76
N GLU A 377 3.55 -15.56 7.61
CA GLU A 377 3.89 -16.14 8.91
C GLU A 377 2.63 -16.45 9.74
N ASP A 378 2.45 -17.71 10.14
CA ASP A 378 1.29 -18.18 10.91
C ASP A 378 1.46 -17.97 12.43
N TRP A 379 1.53 -16.70 12.83
CA TRP A 379 1.59 -16.29 14.24
C TRP A 379 0.36 -16.76 15.03
N ARG A 380 -0.82 -16.68 14.42
CA ARG A 380 -2.09 -17.08 15.05
C ARG A 380 -2.14 -18.58 15.32
N GLY A 381 -1.81 -19.40 14.34
CA GLY A 381 -1.76 -20.86 14.50
C GLY A 381 -0.73 -21.29 15.53
N SER A 382 0.44 -20.66 15.52
CA SER A 382 1.50 -20.90 16.52
C SER A 382 1.03 -20.55 17.94
N ALA A 383 0.38 -19.40 18.12
CA ALA A 383 -0.18 -19.00 19.42
C ALA A 383 -1.28 -19.96 19.89
N GLN A 384 -2.21 -20.35 19.02
CA GLN A 384 -3.26 -21.32 19.37
C GLN A 384 -2.71 -22.69 19.75
N TYR A 385 -1.61 -23.11 19.11
CA TYR A 385 -0.92 -24.34 19.49
C TYR A 385 -0.28 -24.22 20.88
N ILE A 386 0.38 -23.10 21.16
CA ILE A 386 0.98 -22.84 22.46
C ILE A 386 -0.07 -22.88 23.58
N LEU A 387 -1.22 -22.23 23.37
CA LEU A 387 -2.33 -22.22 24.33
C LEU A 387 -2.87 -23.61 24.67
N ARG A 388 -2.78 -24.57 23.74
CA ARG A 388 -3.32 -25.93 23.93
C ARG A 388 -2.32 -26.91 24.54
N ASN A 389 -1.02 -26.71 24.31
CA ASN A 389 0.00 -27.72 24.58
C ASN A 389 1.04 -27.31 25.63
N CYS A 390 1.14 -26.02 25.96
CA CYS A 390 2.21 -25.49 26.80
C CYS A 390 1.71 -25.04 28.19
N GLU A 391 2.59 -25.11 29.19
CA GLU A 391 2.32 -24.64 30.56
C GLU A 391 2.66 -23.15 30.67
N PRO A 392 1.80 -22.30 31.27
CA PRO A 392 2.16 -20.93 31.60
C PRO A 392 3.07 -20.87 32.84
N PRO A 393 3.71 -19.73 33.13
CA PRO A 393 3.73 -18.51 32.32
C PRO A 393 4.75 -18.46 31.17
N LEU A 394 5.76 -19.32 31.09
CA LEU A 394 6.95 -19.03 30.28
C LEU A 394 6.82 -19.61 28.87
N VAL A 395 7.05 -18.76 27.87
CA VAL A 395 7.23 -19.18 26.47
C VAL A 395 8.47 -18.47 25.94
N VAL A 396 9.36 -19.19 25.28
CA VAL A 396 10.55 -18.59 24.69
C VAL A 396 10.31 -18.34 23.21
N SER A 397 10.63 -17.15 22.73
CA SER A 397 10.60 -16.79 21.30
C SER A 397 12.00 -16.37 20.87
N ASP A 398 12.45 -16.80 19.69
CA ASP A 398 13.76 -16.43 19.15
C ASP A 398 13.80 -15.06 18.46
N SER A 399 12.70 -14.31 18.47
CA SER A 399 12.55 -13.12 17.63
C SER A 399 11.74 -12.02 18.29
N TYR A 400 10.40 -12.05 18.17
CA TYR A 400 9.51 -10.98 18.63
C TYR A 400 8.51 -11.53 19.65
N PRO A 401 8.89 -11.64 20.95
CA PRO A 401 7.97 -12.08 21.99
C PRO A 401 6.71 -11.22 22.05
N GLU A 402 6.81 -9.92 21.81
CA GLU A 402 5.70 -8.97 21.80
C GLU A 402 4.61 -9.28 20.77
N PHE A 403 4.99 -9.85 19.63
CA PHE A 403 4.05 -10.22 18.57
C PHE A 403 3.24 -11.46 18.95
N LEU A 404 3.89 -12.41 19.63
CA LEU A 404 3.23 -13.56 20.21
C LEU A 404 2.30 -13.14 21.35
N SER A 405 2.74 -12.22 22.22
CA SER A 405 1.92 -11.68 23.32
C SER A 405 0.61 -11.07 22.82
N LEU A 406 0.63 -10.30 21.71
CA LEU A 406 -0.60 -9.75 21.12
C LEU A 406 -1.63 -10.84 20.80
N TYR A 407 -1.20 -11.96 20.21
CA TYR A 407 -2.10 -13.05 19.86
C TYR A 407 -2.63 -13.81 21.07
N LEU A 408 -1.80 -14.01 22.10
CA LEU A 408 -2.20 -14.63 23.36
C LEU A 408 -3.20 -13.73 24.12
N ASP A 409 -2.95 -12.42 24.14
CA ASP A 409 -3.83 -11.42 24.74
C ASP A 409 -5.18 -11.33 24.03
N TRP A 410 -5.20 -11.35 22.69
CA TRP A 410 -6.44 -11.38 21.90
C TRP A 410 -7.24 -12.66 22.13
N ALA A 411 -6.58 -13.77 22.45
CA ALA A 411 -7.24 -15.01 22.86
C ALA A 411 -7.72 -14.99 24.33
N GLY A 412 -7.39 -13.94 25.09
CA GLY A 412 -7.80 -13.77 26.49
C GLY A 412 -6.85 -14.38 27.51
N HIS A 413 -5.64 -14.80 27.10
CA HIS A 413 -4.69 -15.53 27.92
C HIS A 413 -3.46 -14.67 28.27
N LYS A 414 -3.57 -13.90 29.35
CA LYS A 414 -2.52 -12.98 29.85
C LYS A 414 -1.55 -13.63 30.83
N GLU A 415 -1.83 -14.87 31.23
CA GLU A 415 -0.99 -15.67 32.10
C GLU A 415 0.32 -16.08 31.41
N PHE A 416 0.38 -16.07 30.08
CA PHE A 416 1.60 -16.31 29.33
C PHE A 416 2.44 -15.02 29.22
N SER A 417 3.74 -15.17 29.42
CA SER A 417 4.74 -14.12 29.36
C SER A 417 5.86 -14.56 28.40
N PRO A 418 5.66 -14.40 27.08
CA PRO A 418 6.71 -14.65 26.10
C PRO A 418 7.96 -13.82 26.38
N ILE A 419 9.13 -14.46 26.33
CA ILE A 419 10.43 -13.78 26.44
C ILE A 419 11.30 -14.04 25.22
N LEU A 420 12.23 -13.14 24.96
CA LEU A 420 13.25 -13.35 23.95
C LEU A 420 14.26 -14.40 24.44
N SER A 421 14.64 -15.33 23.57
CA SER A 421 15.71 -16.30 23.87
C SER A 421 17.02 -15.56 24.16
N GLY A 422 17.74 -16.06 25.16
CA GLY A 422 18.85 -15.37 25.79
C GLY A 422 19.80 -16.34 26.49
N PRO A 423 21.03 -15.90 26.83
CA PRO A 423 22.02 -16.77 27.47
C PRO A 423 21.67 -17.16 28.91
N VAL A 424 20.80 -16.39 29.60
CA VAL A 424 20.48 -16.60 31.03
C VAL A 424 19.02 -16.23 31.32
N PHE A 425 18.21 -17.21 31.74
CA PHE A 425 16.91 -17.02 32.39
C PHE A 425 16.53 -18.28 33.17
N GLU A 426 15.76 -18.15 34.25
CA GLU A 426 15.36 -19.30 35.09
C GLU A 426 14.04 -19.92 34.62
N ILE A 427 13.98 -21.26 34.56
CA ILE A 427 12.76 -22.01 34.22
C ILE A 427 12.26 -22.72 35.47
N SER A 428 11.11 -22.28 35.97
CA SER A 428 10.41 -22.93 37.09
C SER A 428 9.44 -24.02 36.64
N GLN A 429 9.05 -24.03 35.36
CA GLN A 429 8.03 -24.93 34.80
C GLN A 429 8.59 -26.31 34.40
N SER A 430 7.69 -27.31 34.40
CA SER A 430 8.02 -28.68 34.05
C SER A 430 8.04 -28.92 32.53
N LYS A 431 7.27 -28.12 31.79
CA LYS A 431 7.23 -28.08 30.33
C LYS A 431 7.49 -26.66 29.83
N LEU A 432 8.10 -26.55 28.66
CA LEU A 432 8.40 -25.28 28.01
C LEU A 432 8.15 -25.39 26.52
N CYS A 433 7.65 -24.31 25.92
CA CYS A 433 7.58 -24.18 24.48
C CYS A 433 8.52 -23.09 23.98
N VAL A 434 9.18 -23.39 22.86
CA VAL A 434 10.07 -22.47 22.16
C VAL A 434 9.53 -22.23 20.76
N LEU A 435 9.14 -20.99 20.47
CA LEU A 435 8.80 -20.54 19.13
C LEU A 435 10.07 -20.12 18.39
N LYS A 436 10.39 -20.81 17.31
CA LYS A 436 11.52 -20.50 16.43
C LYS A 436 11.06 -20.04 15.06
N ARG A 437 11.65 -18.96 14.54
CA ARG A 437 11.43 -18.49 13.16
C ARG A 437 12.38 -19.18 12.19
N PHE A 438 11.89 -19.46 10.99
CA PHE A 438 12.75 -19.96 9.91
C PHE A 438 13.74 -18.91 9.40
N LEU A 439 13.36 -17.63 9.45
CA LEU A 439 14.17 -16.50 8.98
C LEU A 439 14.08 -15.35 9.99
N GLY A 440 15.21 -14.73 10.31
CA GLY A 440 15.26 -13.55 11.17
C GLY A 440 15.07 -13.83 12.67
N GLY A 441 15.26 -15.07 13.12
CA GLY A 441 15.49 -15.38 14.53
C GLY A 441 16.89 -14.95 14.98
N ASN A 442 17.07 -14.75 16.29
CA ASN A 442 18.34 -14.34 16.89
C ASN A 442 19.41 -15.46 16.92
N GLY A 443 19.05 -16.67 16.49
CA GLY A 443 19.95 -17.82 16.38
C GLY A 443 20.43 -18.38 17.72
N GLN A 444 19.87 -17.93 18.84
CA GLN A 444 20.27 -18.40 20.17
C GLN A 444 19.53 -19.69 20.53
N GLU A 445 20.29 -20.70 20.95
CA GLU A 445 19.74 -21.94 21.50
C GLU A 445 19.35 -21.76 22.97
N LEU A 446 18.51 -22.68 23.46
CA LEU A 446 18.27 -22.78 24.89
C LEU A 446 19.60 -23.06 25.62
N PRO A 447 19.86 -22.41 26.77
CA PRO A 447 21.06 -22.67 27.56
C PRO A 447 21.25 -24.16 27.89
N LYS A 448 22.42 -24.72 27.55
CA LYS A 448 22.76 -26.14 27.81
C LYS A 448 22.80 -26.52 29.29
N SER A 449 22.87 -25.55 30.19
CA SER A 449 22.78 -25.75 31.64
C SER A 449 21.39 -26.18 32.09
N MET A 450 20.39 -26.13 31.20
CA MET A 450 19.01 -26.49 31.50
C MET A 450 18.80 -27.98 31.21
N SER A 451 18.41 -28.74 32.22
CA SER A 451 18.00 -30.14 32.12
C SER A 451 16.64 -30.26 31.41
N MET A 452 16.52 -29.78 30.17
CA MET A 452 15.31 -29.80 29.37
C MET A 452 15.53 -30.63 28.11
N GLU A 453 14.73 -31.68 27.93
CA GLU A 453 14.77 -32.55 26.76
C GLU A 453 13.67 -32.15 25.79
N LYS A 454 14.02 -32.03 24.50
CA LYS A 454 13.05 -31.79 23.44
C LYS A 454 12.19 -33.04 23.25
N ILE A 455 10.90 -32.92 23.50
CA ILE A 455 9.94 -34.03 23.41
C ILE A 455 9.13 -34.02 22.10
N GLY A 456 9.08 -32.88 21.41
CA GLY A 456 8.28 -32.74 20.19
C GLY A 456 8.55 -31.44 19.45
N GLN A 457 8.03 -31.36 18.23
CA GLN A 457 7.98 -30.12 17.46
C GLN A 457 6.81 -30.15 16.48
N THR A 458 6.20 -28.99 16.26
CA THR A 458 5.16 -28.78 15.25
C THR A 458 5.54 -27.61 14.35
N ILE A 459 5.36 -27.79 13.04
CA ILE A 459 5.73 -26.80 12.03
C ILE A 459 4.50 -25.98 11.64
N PHE A 460 4.68 -24.66 11.62
CA PHE A 460 3.73 -23.69 11.10
C PHE A 460 4.38 -22.92 9.95
N TYR A 461 3.60 -22.17 9.18
CA TYR A 461 4.19 -21.37 8.11
C TYR A 461 5.10 -20.29 8.72
N GLY A 462 6.41 -20.37 8.43
CA GLY A 462 7.42 -19.45 8.97
C GLY A 462 7.98 -19.81 10.35
N PHE A 463 7.44 -20.84 11.03
CA PHE A 463 7.83 -21.17 12.40
C PHE A 463 7.96 -22.67 12.67
N THR A 464 8.70 -22.99 13.73
CA THR A 464 8.58 -24.25 14.46
C THR A 464 8.27 -23.93 15.92
N VAL A 465 7.26 -24.60 16.48
CA VAL A 465 7.04 -24.63 17.93
C VAL A 465 7.65 -25.92 18.45
N GLU A 466 8.72 -25.80 19.24
CA GLU A 466 9.41 -26.91 19.88
C GLU A 466 8.92 -27.08 21.32
N GLU A 467 8.67 -28.32 21.73
CA GLU A 467 8.24 -28.67 23.08
C GLU A 467 9.38 -29.31 23.85
N TYR A 468 9.59 -28.83 25.08
CA TYR A 468 10.63 -29.30 25.99
C TYR A 468 10.01 -29.72 27.32
N LYS A 469 10.60 -30.73 27.95
CA LYS A 469 10.22 -31.19 29.28
C LYS A 469 11.46 -31.33 30.16
N ARG A 470 11.32 -31.04 31.45
CA ARG A 470 12.41 -31.23 32.41
C ARG A 470 12.81 -32.71 32.45
N ALA A 471 14.10 -32.98 32.21
CA ALA A 471 14.71 -34.28 32.39
C ALA A 471 14.51 -34.70 33.85
N LYS A 472 14.11 -35.96 34.06
CA LYS A 472 13.84 -36.51 35.39
C LYS A 472 15.12 -36.72 36.19
#